data_AF-A0A529FAI5-F1
#
_entry.id   AF-A0A529FAI5-F1
#
_cell.length_a   1.000
_cell.length_b   1.000
_cell.length_c   1.000
_cell.angle_alpha   90.00
_cell.angle_beta   90.00
_cell.angle_gamma   90.00
#
_symmetry.space_group_name_H-M   'P 1'
#
loop_
_entity.id
_entity.type
_entity.pdbx_description
1 polymer ?
#
loop_
_entity_poly.entity_id
_entity_poly.type
_entity_poly.pdbx_seq_one_letter_code
_entity_poly.pdbx_strand_id
1 'polypeptide(L)'
;METKRQMDVLDRRLAESEYLAGPDYTIADMAVWPWYGGLAKGRIYNDSGEFLAVQEYKHVQRWADAIDARPAVKRGRMVNRLSGDPAYQLHERHDASDFETKTQDKLLAAE
;
A
#
# COMPACT_ATOMS: atom_id res chain seq x y z
N MET A 1 6.52 19.94 10.55
CA MET A 1 6.83 19.17 9.31
C MET A 1 5.52 18.79 8.66
N GLU A 2 5.33 19.11 7.37
CA GLU A 2 4.04 18.95 6.69
C GLU A 2 3.56 17.49 6.60
N THR A 3 4.45 16.52 6.35
CA THR A 3 4.09 15.10 6.30
C THR A 3 3.50 14.60 7.62
N LYS A 4 4.11 14.97 8.77
CA LYS A 4 3.55 14.61 10.10
C LYS A 4 2.19 15.24 10.34
N ARG A 5 1.96 16.47 9.85
CA ARG A 5 0.65 17.14 9.94
C ARG A 5 -0.40 16.38 9.12
N GLN A 6 -0.06 15.93 7.92
CA GLN A 6 -0.96 15.15 7.06
C GLN A 6 -1.28 13.77 7.67
N MET A 7 -0.27 13.09 8.22
CA MET A 7 -0.46 11.83 8.96
C MET A 7 -1.40 12.03 10.17
N ASP A 8 -1.22 13.11 10.93
CA ASP A 8 -2.10 13.44 12.07
C ASP A 8 -3.55 13.73 11.63
N VAL A 9 -3.75 14.44 10.52
CA VAL A 9 -5.09 14.65 9.94
C VAL A 9 -5.76 13.32 9.59
N LEU A 10 -5.02 12.41 8.95
CA LEU A 10 -5.53 11.08 8.60
C LEU A 10 -5.85 10.25 9.85
N ASP A 11 -4.95 10.25 10.84
CA ASP A 11 -5.12 9.47 12.06
C ASP A 11 -6.36 9.91 12.86
N ARG A 12 -6.56 11.23 12.99
CA ARG A 12 -7.76 11.78 13.63
C ARG A 12 -9.03 11.45 12.86
N ARG A 13 -9.01 11.53 11.52
CA ARG A 13 -10.16 11.14 10.70
C ARG A 13 -10.50 9.65 10.86
N LEU A 14 -9.48 8.80 10.86
CA LEU A 14 -9.62 7.35 11.02
C LEU A 14 -9.88 6.93 12.47
N ALA A 15 -9.75 7.82 13.45
CA ALA A 15 -10.24 7.56 14.80
C ALA A 15 -11.78 7.52 14.85
N GLU A 16 -12.44 8.26 13.95
CA GLU A 16 -13.90 8.45 13.93
C GLU A 16 -14.61 7.62 12.84
N SER A 17 -13.85 7.05 11.89
CA SER A 17 -14.41 6.40 10.70
C SER A 17 -13.57 5.20 10.27
N GLU A 18 -14.23 4.19 9.70
CA GLU A 18 -13.54 2.99 9.20
C GLU A 18 -12.63 3.34 8.01
N TYR A 19 -13.15 4.11 7.06
CA TYR A 19 -12.44 4.60 5.88
C TYR A 19 -12.53 6.12 5.78
N LEU A 20 -11.80 6.70 4.83
CA LEU A 20 -11.66 8.16 4.75
C LEU A 20 -13.00 8.87 4.52
N ALA A 21 -13.87 8.32 3.67
CA ALA A 21 -15.15 8.91 3.32
C ALA A 21 -16.34 8.42 4.18
N GLY A 22 -16.13 7.47 5.10
CA GLY A 22 -17.21 6.89 5.90
C GLY A 22 -16.96 5.42 6.24
N PRO A 23 -18.03 4.63 6.43
CA PRO A 23 -17.91 3.21 6.79
C PRO A 23 -17.47 2.31 5.63
N ASP A 24 -17.57 2.79 4.39
CA ASP A 24 -17.30 2.00 3.19
C ASP A 24 -15.98 2.40 2.52
N TYR A 25 -15.32 1.41 1.91
CA TYR A 25 -14.10 1.60 1.13
C TYR A 25 -14.41 2.31 -0.19
N THR A 26 -13.74 3.42 -0.46
CA THR A 26 -13.99 4.24 -1.66
C THR A 26 -12.71 4.53 -2.45
N ILE A 27 -12.87 5.22 -3.58
CA ILE A 27 -11.74 5.75 -4.35
C ILE A 27 -10.87 6.73 -3.54
N ALA A 28 -11.40 7.36 -2.48
CA ALA A 28 -10.60 8.21 -1.61
C ALA A 28 -9.51 7.39 -0.91
N ASP A 29 -9.85 6.20 -0.41
CA ASP A 29 -8.89 5.28 0.19
C ASP A 29 -7.90 4.75 -0.85
N MET A 30 -8.37 4.42 -2.05
CA MET A 30 -7.50 3.99 -3.16
C MET A 30 -6.47 5.06 -3.54
N ALA A 31 -6.85 6.34 -3.52
CA ALA A 31 -5.98 7.45 -3.88
C ALA A 31 -4.91 7.73 -2.81
N VAL A 32 -5.28 7.59 -1.53
CA VAL A 32 -4.43 7.98 -0.40
C VAL A 32 -3.53 6.83 0.06
N TRP A 33 -4.01 5.58 0.00
CA TRP A 33 -3.31 4.42 0.56
C TRP A 33 -1.93 4.12 -0.06
N PRO A 34 -1.70 4.20 -1.38
CA PRO A 34 -0.38 3.96 -1.96
C PRO A 34 0.71 4.89 -1.39
N TRP A 35 0.32 6.09 -0.94
CA TRP A 35 1.21 7.06 -0.31
C TRP A 35 1.31 6.82 1.20
N TYR A 36 0.27 7.10 1.97
CA TYR A 36 0.36 7.09 3.44
C TYR A 36 0.25 5.70 4.03
N GLY A 37 -0.53 4.80 3.40
CA GLY A 37 -0.51 3.39 3.75
C GLY A 37 0.85 2.77 3.39
N GLY A 38 1.40 3.08 2.22
CA GLY A 38 2.77 2.70 1.84
C GLY A 38 3.82 3.16 2.86
N LEU A 39 3.73 4.41 3.30
CA LEU A 39 4.61 4.99 4.33
C LEU A 39 4.44 4.31 5.68
N ALA A 40 3.20 4.13 6.15
CA ALA A 40 2.88 3.45 7.40
C ALA A 40 3.41 2.00 7.43
N LYS A 41 3.44 1.35 6.26
CA LYS A 41 3.98 -0.01 6.07
C LYS A 41 5.49 -0.05 5.77
N GLY A 42 6.19 1.09 5.79
CA GLY A 42 7.64 1.16 5.56
C GLY A 42 8.07 0.82 4.13
N ARG A 43 7.23 1.08 3.12
CA ARG A 43 7.45 0.65 1.73
C ARG A 43 7.99 1.74 0.82
N ILE A 44 8.02 2.98 1.28
CA ILE A 44 8.47 4.13 0.52
C ILE A 44 9.51 4.91 1.32
N TYR A 45 10.48 5.47 0.60
CA TYR A 45 11.54 6.31 1.17
C TYR A 45 12.35 5.67 2.31
N ASN A 46 12.71 4.38 2.17
CA ASN A 46 13.60 3.66 3.10
C ASN A 46 13.17 3.84 4.57
N ASP A 47 14.06 4.38 5.41
CA ASP A 47 13.89 4.52 6.86
C ASP A 47 12.99 5.71 7.27
N SER A 48 12.27 6.32 6.32
CA SER A 48 11.37 7.45 6.60
C SER A 48 10.29 7.13 7.64
N GLY A 49 9.87 5.86 7.74
CA GLY A 49 8.89 5.42 8.74
C GLY A 49 9.37 5.63 10.17
N GLU A 50 10.63 5.28 10.45
CA GLU A 50 11.26 5.50 11.76
C GLU A 50 11.42 7.00 12.03
N PHE A 51 11.96 7.74 11.06
CA PHE A 51 12.18 9.18 11.17
C PHE A 51 10.89 9.97 11.44
N LEU A 52 9.78 9.56 10.82
CA LEU A 52 8.47 10.19 10.99
C LEU A 52 7.65 9.62 12.16
N ALA A 53 8.16 8.60 12.84
CA ALA A 53 7.50 7.85 13.90
C ALA A 53 6.11 7.31 13.48
N VAL A 54 6.02 6.69 12.30
CA VAL A 54 4.74 6.31 11.69
C VAL A 54 3.96 5.26 12.47
N GLN A 55 4.64 4.53 13.36
CA GLN A 55 4.06 3.57 14.29
C GLN A 55 3.16 4.22 15.36
N GLU A 56 3.28 5.53 15.60
CA GLU A 56 2.46 6.24 16.59
C GLU A 56 1.02 6.49 16.11
N TYR A 57 0.80 6.53 14.79
CA TYR A 57 -0.50 6.77 14.16
C TYR A 57 -1.33 5.49 14.09
N LYS A 58 -1.91 5.10 15.23
CA LYS A 58 -2.60 3.81 15.41
C LYS A 58 -3.76 3.59 14.44
N HIS A 59 -4.52 4.64 14.14
CA HIS A 59 -5.69 4.52 13.27
C HIS A 59 -5.27 4.44 11.80
N VAL A 60 -4.19 5.14 11.42
CA VAL A 60 -3.55 4.97 10.11
C VAL A 60 -3.02 3.55 9.94
N GLN A 61 -2.35 2.99 10.96
CA GLN A 61 -1.85 1.60 10.90
C GLN A 61 -2.99 0.59 10.69
N ARG A 62 -4.09 0.70 11.46
CA ARG A 62 -5.28 -0.15 11.33
C ARG A 62 -5.90 -0.06 9.93
N TRP A 63 -6.09 1.13 9.41
CA TRP A 63 -6.61 1.36 8.06
C TRP A 63 -5.67 0.83 6.98
N ALA A 64 -4.35 1.03 7.17
CA ALA A 64 -3.35 0.55 6.23
C ALA A 64 -3.35 -0.98 6.13
N ASP A 65 -3.44 -1.68 7.26
CA ASP A 65 -3.51 -3.15 7.34
C ASP A 65 -4.80 -3.71 6.72
N ALA A 66 -5.94 -3.10 7.03
CA ALA A 66 -7.23 -3.52 6.49
C ALA A 66 -7.25 -3.47 4.94
N ILE A 67 -6.68 -2.41 4.36
CA ILE A 67 -6.60 -2.27 2.89
C ILE A 67 -5.52 -3.19 2.30
N ASP A 68 -4.39 -3.39 2.97
CA ASP A 68 -3.32 -4.29 2.49
C ASP A 68 -3.77 -5.75 2.42
N ALA A 69 -4.70 -6.15 3.29
CA ALA A 69 -5.26 -7.49 3.29
C ALA A 69 -6.10 -7.81 2.04
N ARG A 70 -6.63 -6.79 1.35
CA ARG A 70 -7.56 -6.95 0.22
C ARG A 70 -6.87 -7.63 -0.97
N PRO A 71 -7.45 -8.73 -1.52
CA PRO A 71 -6.84 -9.43 -2.67
C PRO A 71 -6.60 -8.53 -3.88
N ALA A 72 -7.50 -7.60 -4.15
CA ALA A 72 -7.36 -6.64 -5.25
C ALA A 72 -6.20 -5.66 -5.04
N VAL A 73 -5.94 -5.22 -3.80
CA VAL A 73 -4.81 -4.34 -3.47
C VAL A 73 -3.50 -5.10 -3.62
N LYS A 74 -3.44 -6.35 -3.12
CA LYS A 74 -2.27 -7.22 -3.30
C LYS A 74 -1.90 -7.38 -4.78
N ARG A 75 -2.87 -7.68 -5.64
CA ARG A 75 -2.65 -7.79 -7.10
C ARG A 75 -2.31 -6.45 -7.75
N GLY A 76 -3.09 -5.41 -7.47
CA GLY A 76 -2.91 -4.10 -8.11
C GLY A 76 -1.52 -3.50 -7.86
N ARG A 77 -0.95 -3.71 -6.67
CA ARG A 77 0.40 -3.25 -6.32
C ARG A 77 1.53 -3.95 -7.05
N MET A 78 1.26 -5.08 -7.71
CA MET A 78 2.27 -5.81 -8.47
C MET A 78 2.42 -5.25 -9.89
N VAL A 79 1.34 -4.69 -10.44
CA VAL A 79 1.27 -4.26 -11.84
C VAL A 79 2.20 -3.06 -12.07
N ASN A 80 3.00 -3.13 -13.13
CA ASN A 80 4.02 -2.15 -13.53
C ASN A 80 5.09 -1.87 -12.46
N ARG A 81 5.25 -2.77 -11.49
CA ARG A 81 6.24 -2.63 -10.42
C ARG A 81 7.58 -3.23 -10.86
N LEU A 82 8.63 -2.42 -10.85
CA LEU A 82 9.99 -2.79 -11.31
C LEU A 82 11.00 -2.98 -10.15
N SER A 83 10.55 -2.98 -8.90
CA SER A 83 11.43 -3.01 -7.73
C SER A 83 10.81 -3.70 -6.52
N GLY A 84 11.67 -4.17 -5.61
CA GLY A 84 11.29 -4.95 -4.43
C GLY A 84 11.43 -6.46 -4.65
N ASP A 85 10.66 -7.25 -3.92
CA ASP A 85 10.64 -8.71 -4.07
C ASP A 85 10.11 -9.11 -5.48
N PRO A 86 10.87 -9.89 -6.28
CA PRO A 86 10.46 -10.36 -7.60
C PRO A 86 9.09 -11.07 -7.63
N ALA A 87 8.70 -11.75 -6.56
CA ALA A 87 7.38 -12.40 -6.46
C ALA A 87 6.21 -11.41 -6.48
N TYR A 88 6.49 -10.13 -6.19
CA TYR A 88 5.51 -9.03 -6.20
C TYR A 88 5.73 -8.06 -7.36
N GLN A 89 6.53 -8.42 -8.37
CA GLN A 89 6.76 -7.62 -9.57
C GLN A 89 6.06 -8.25 -10.77
N LEU A 90 5.13 -7.52 -11.37
CA LEU A 90 4.49 -7.86 -12.64
C LEU A 90 4.68 -6.66 -13.58
N HIS A 91 5.70 -6.70 -14.43
CA HIS A 91 6.09 -5.54 -15.25
C HIS A 91 4.98 -5.07 -16.19
N GLU A 92 4.20 -5.99 -16.73
CA GLU A 92 3.05 -5.72 -17.58
C GLU A 92 1.92 -6.69 -17.27
N ARG A 93 0.68 -6.22 -17.40
CA ARG A 93 -0.52 -7.05 -17.24
C ARG A 93 -1.37 -6.92 -18.49
N HIS A 94 -1.55 -8.04 -19.20
CA HIS A 94 -2.39 -8.18 -20.38
C HIS A 94 -3.49 -9.24 -20.21
N ASP A 95 -3.36 -10.14 -19.23
CA ASP A 95 -4.37 -11.12 -18.84
C ASP A 95 -4.49 -11.27 -17.31
N ALA A 96 -5.55 -11.91 -16.81
CA ALA A 96 -5.63 -12.32 -15.42
C ALA A 96 -4.60 -13.42 -15.07
N SER A 97 -4.30 -14.33 -15.99
CA SER A 97 -3.35 -15.44 -15.78
C SER A 97 -1.89 -14.99 -15.59
N ASP A 98 -1.61 -13.71 -15.82
CA ASP A 98 -0.26 -13.14 -15.72
C ASP A 98 0.28 -13.18 -14.28
N PHE A 99 -0.60 -13.15 -13.27
CA PHE A 99 -0.18 -13.26 -11.86
C PHE A 99 0.37 -14.67 -11.53
N GLU A 100 -0.15 -15.69 -12.19
CA GLU A 100 0.25 -17.08 -12.00
C GLU A 100 1.48 -17.46 -12.83
N THR A 101 1.80 -16.72 -13.89
CA THR A 101 2.78 -17.17 -14.89
C THR A 101 3.88 -16.15 -15.24
N LYS A 102 3.67 -14.85 -15.02
CA LYS A 102 4.55 -13.78 -15.52
C LYS A 102 5.08 -12.82 -14.45
N THR A 103 4.99 -13.18 -13.18
CA THR A 103 5.72 -12.44 -12.14
C THR A 103 7.22 -12.66 -12.29
N GLN A 104 8.02 -11.69 -11.86
CA GLN A 104 9.44 -11.66 -12.18
C GLN A 104 10.22 -12.86 -11.58
N ASP A 105 9.82 -13.37 -10.42
CA ASP A 105 10.37 -14.61 -9.84
C ASP A 105 10.19 -15.83 -10.76
N LYS A 106 9.05 -15.94 -11.44
CA LYS A 106 8.73 -17.05 -12.34
C LYS A 106 9.52 -16.97 -13.64
N LEU A 107 9.69 -15.76 -14.17
CA LEU A 107 10.48 -15.53 -15.39
C LEU A 107 11.96 -15.82 -15.15
N LEU A 108 12.52 -15.35 -14.03
CA LEU A 108 13.92 -15.59 -13.67
C LEU A 108 14.22 -17.06 -13.39
N ALA A 109 13.25 -17.83 -12.89
CA ALA A 109 13.42 -19.27 -12.65
C ALA A 109 13.37 -20.14 -13.92
N ALA A 110 12.92 -19.57 -15.05
CA ALA A 110 12.80 -20.27 -16.33
C ALA A 110 14.01 -20.07 -17.26
N GLU A 111 14.93 -19.16 -16.91
CA GLU A 111 16.22 -18.92 -17.58
C GLU A 111 17.32 -19.86 -17.05
#